data_AF-A0AAU4ENM4-F1
#
_entry.id   AF-A0AAU4ENM4-F1
#
_cell.length_a   1.000
_cell.length_b   1.000
_cell.length_c   1.000
_cell.angle_alpha   90.00
_cell.angle_beta   90.00
_cell.angle_gamma   90.00
#
_symmetry.space_group_name_H-M   'P 1'
#
loop_
_entity.id
_entity.type
_entity.pdbx_description
1 polymer ?
#
loop_
_entity_poly.entity_id
_entity_poly.type
_entity_poly.pdbx_seq_one_letter_code
_entity_poly.pdbx_strand_id
1 'polypeptide(L)'
;MTETPAAAEPDRRFRLEVRRDVVQAEPAAAGLPVAPGEHPTGTAGAVVYVDVPDLRGVAVDWYEHTILLDAAQEAWGEDPHREGAECAAFGRLTSAIGAALAGAMRTILTAGGLEVADAGNDYLPGRFLVTRMVSPSVWQARRDARFARRHESMVAAWNARHAADCPDPGCEVHREGGEPGAATNS
;
A
#
# COMPACT_ATOMS: atom_id res chain seq x y z
N MET A 1 -37.78 25.15 5.57
CA MET A 1 -36.36 25.10 5.19
C MET A 1 -35.96 23.65 5.14
N THR A 2 -35.96 23.08 3.95
CA THR A 2 -35.53 21.71 3.69
C THR A 2 -34.27 21.84 2.86
N GLU A 3 -33.11 21.63 3.50
CA GLU A 3 -31.85 21.45 2.77
C GLU A 3 -31.97 20.13 2.01
N THR A 4 -32.11 20.24 0.69
CA THR A 4 -31.93 19.11 -0.22
C THR A 4 -30.49 18.63 -0.07
N PRO A 5 -30.23 17.36 0.29
CA PRO A 5 -28.86 16.86 0.36
C PRO A 5 -28.27 16.94 -1.04
N ALA A 6 -27.18 17.70 -1.19
CA ALA A 6 -26.44 17.78 -2.43
C ALA A 6 -26.07 16.36 -2.85
N ALA A 7 -26.55 15.93 -4.02
CA ALA A 7 -26.17 14.65 -4.60
C ALA A 7 -24.64 14.61 -4.64
N ALA A 8 -24.05 13.69 -3.87
CA ALA A 8 -22.62 13.45 -3.92
C ALA A 8 -22.24 13.18 -5.38
N GLU A 9 -21.49 14.10 -6.00
CA GLU A 9 -21.08 13.99 -7.40
C GLU A 9 -20.41 12.62 -7.60
N PRO A 10 -20.92 11.74 -8.49
CA PRO A 10 -20.33 10.43 -8.74
C PRO A 10 -18.85 10.54 -9.16
N ASP A 11 -18.49 11.67 -9.76
CA ASP A 11 -17.12 12.05 -10.09
C ASP A 11 -16.21 12.21 -8.85
N ARG A 12 -16.72 12.75 -7.74
CA ARG A 12 -15.94 12.90 -6.50
C ARG A 12 -15.60 11.55 -5.88
N ARG A 13 -16.58 10.64 -5.81
CA ARG A 13 -16.33 9.28 -5.28
C ARG A 13 -15.30 8.56 -6.13
N PHE A 14 -15.46 8.59 -7.46
CA PHE A 14 -14.50 7.96 -8.37
C PHE A 14 -13.08 8.51 -8.19
N ARG A 15 -12.91 9.83 -8.08
CA ARG A 15 -11.61 10.44 -7.80
C ARG A 15 -11.00 9.98 -6.46
N LEU A 16 -11.84 9.74 -5.45
CA LEU A 16 -11.37 9.23 -4.16
C LEU A 16 -10.98 7.75 -4.22
N GLU A 17 -11.66 6.92 -5.03
CA GLU A 17 -11.26 5.53 -5.26
C GLU A 17 -9.90 5.45 -5.96
N VAL A 18 -9.66 6.25 -7.00
CA VAL A 18 -8.33 6.33 -7.64
C VAL A 18 -7.26 6.78 -6.64
N ARG A 19 -7.60 7.71 -5.75
CA ARG A 19 -6.67 8.13 -4.68
C ARG A 19 -6.42 7.03 -3.66
N ARG A 20 -7.45 6.25 -3.32
CA ARG A 20 -7.34 5.12 -2.40
C ARG A 20 -6.28 4.14 -2.90
N ASP A 21 -6.26 3.83 -4.20
CA ASP A 21 -5.25 2.95 -4.79
C ASP A 21 -3.82 3.51 -4.62
N VAL A 22 -3.63 4.82 -4.82
CA VAL A 22 -2.33 5.48 -4.59
C VAL A 22 -1.94 5.41 -3.11
N VAL A 23 -2.86 5.77 -2.21
CA VAL A 23 -2.63 5.75 -0.76
C VAL A 23 -2.32 4.33 -0.27
N GLN A 24 -2.96 3.31 -0.85
CA GLN A 24 -2.70 1.91 -0.53
C GLN A 24 -1.31 1.45 -1.04
N ALA A 25 -0.85 1.97 -2.17
CA ALA A 25 0.46 1.62 -2.74
C ALA A 25 1.63 2.20 -1.93
N GLU A 26 1.47 3.35 -1.26
CA GLU A 26 2.55 4.02 -0.54
C GLU A 26 3.12 3.20 0.64
N PRO A 27 2.32 2.72 1.61
CA PRO A 27 2.83 1.85 2.67
C PRO A 27 3.48 0.58 2.12
N ALA A 28 2.89 -0.03 1.09
CA ALA A 28 3.45 -1.22 0.45
C ALA A 28 4.81 -0.93 -0.21
N ALA A 29 4.96 0.21 -0.88
CA ALA A 29 6.23 0.64 -1.47
C ALA A 29 7.30 0.95 -0.41
N ALA A 30 6.89 1.44 0.76
CA ALA A 30 7.74 1.64 1.93
C ALA A 30 8.04 0.34 2.70
N GLY A 31 7.39 -0.77 2.37
CA GLY A 31 7.60 -2.09 2.98
C GLY A 31 6.72 -2.38 4.21
N LEU A 32 5.67 -1.58 4.45
CA LEU A 32 4.67 -1.88 5.47
C LEU A 32 3.65 -2.91 4.95
N PRO A 33 3.14 -3.79 5.84
CA PRO A 33 2.03 -4.65 5.52
C PRO A 33 0.76 -3.82 5.30
N VAL A 34 0.06 -4.13 4.21
CA VAL A 34 -1.21 -3.54 3.84
C VAL A 34 -2.25 -4.64 3.87
N ALA A 35 -3.33 -4.44 4.62
CA ALA A 35 -4.40 -5.41 4.70
C ALA A 35 -5.16 -5.44 3.35
N PRO A 36 -5.49 -6.63 2.82
CA PRO A 36 -6.35 -6.73 1.65
C PRO A 36 -7.69 -6.05 1.91
N GLY A 37 -8.29 -5.42 0.91
CA GLY A 37 -9.57 -4.70 1.06
C GLY A 37 -10.75 -5.58 1.51
N GLU A 38 -10.66 -6.91 1.35
CA GLU A 38 -11.68 -7.88 1.78
C GLU A 38 -11.49 -8.35 3.23
N HIS A 39 -10.41 -7.91 3.89
CA HIS A 39 -10.07 -8.20 5.30
C HIS A 39 -10.23 -9.68 5.70
N PRO A 40 -9.53 -10.62 5.05
CA PRO A 40 -9.55 -12.01 5.47
C PRO A 40 -9.03 -12.14 6.92
N THR A 41 -9.64 -13.05 7.68
CA THR A 41 -9.30 -13.34 9.08
C THR A 41 -7.78 -13.58 9.23
N GLY A 42 -7.17 -13.00 10.26
CA GLY A 42 -5.74 -13.15 10.53
C GLY A 42 -4.82 -12.24 9.71
N THR A 43 -5.34 -11.17 9.10
CA THR A 43 -4.49 -10.13 8.52
C THR A 43 -4.31 -8.97 9.48
N ALA A 44 -3.09 -8.42 9.54
CA ALA A 44 -2.79 -7.16 10.18
C ALA A 44 -2.16 -6.23 9.15
N GLY A 45 -2.50 -4.95 9.17
CA GLY A 45 -2.01 -4.04 8.15
C GLY A 45 -2.72 -2.69 8.14
N ALA A 46 -2.18 -1.81 7.29
CA ALA A 46 -2.88 -0.60 6.90
C ALA A 46 -4.18 -0.96 6.16
N VAL A 47 -5.30 -0.43 6.61
CA VAL A 47 -6.59 -0.49 5.93
C VAL A 47 -6.85 0.90 5.32
N VAL A 48 -7.25 0.91 4.05
CA VAL A 48 -7.39 2.14 3.26
C VAL A 48 -8.73 2.10 2.53
N TYR A 49 -9.56 3.11 2.77
CA TYR A 49 -10.92 3.18 2.21
C TYR A 49 -11.37 4.64 2.03
N VAL A 50 -12.36 4.86 1.17
CA VAL A 50 -12.96 6.18 1.00
C VAL A 50 -13.80 6.51 2.23
N ASP A 51 -13.62 7.71 2.80
CA ASP A 51 -14.38 8.18 3.96
C ASP A 51 -15.84 8.44 3.57
N VAL A 52 -16.72 7.45 3.75
CA VAL A 52 -18.16 7.51 3.44
C VAL A 52 -18.93 7.68 4.76
N PRO A 53 -20.00 8.51 4.82
CA PRO A 53 -20.68 9.19 3.70
C PRO A 53 -20.12 10.57 3.32
N ASP A 54 -19.28 11.17 4.15
CA ASP A 54 -18.91 12.60 4.02
C ASP A 54 -17.96 12.91 2.85
N LEU A 55 -17.32 11.87 2.27
CA LEU A 55 -16.38 11.93 1.17
C LEU A 55 -15.25 12.94 1.41
N ARG A 56 -14.80 13.09 2.67
CA ARG A 56 -13.78 14.09 3.04
C ARG A 56 -12.41 13.76 2.43
N GLY A 57 -12.15 12.49 2.17
CA GLY A 57 -10.88 12.01 1.65
C GLY A 57 -10.80 10.49 1.66
N VAL A 58 -9.57 9.99 1.68
CA VAL A 58 -9.28 8.57 1.89
C VAL A 58 -8.89 8.37 3.35
N ALA A 59 -9.67 7.60 4.08
CA ALA A 59 -9.37 7.22 5.45
C ALA A 59 -8.35 6.07 5.47
N VAL A 60 -7.47 6.14 6.46
CA VAL A 60 -6.46 5.11 6.71
C VAL A 60 -6.45 4.81 8.21
N ASP A 61 -6.49 3.53 8.54
CA ASP A 61 -6.38 3.02 9.89
C ASP A 61 -5.48 1.77 9.95
N TRP A 62 -5.07 1.42 11.17
CA TRP A 62 -4.32 0.20 11.43
C TRP A 62 -5.29 -0.88 11.90
N TYR A 63 -5.27 -2.02 11.22
CA TYR A 63 -6.01 -3.21 11.64
C TYR A 63 -5.05 -4.18 12.33
N GLU A 64 -5.35 -4.47 13.60
CA GLU A 64 -4.58 -5.40 14.42
C GLU A 64 -4.86 -6.85 14.04
N HIS A 65 -3.89 -7.74 14.27
CA HIS A 65 -4.07 -9.15 13.99
C HIS A 65 -5.15 -9.74 14.90
N THR A 66 -6.05 -10.57 14.36
CA THR A 66 -7.15 -11.18 15.15
C THR A 66 -6.64 -11.97 16.36
N ILE A 67 -5.57 -12.76 16.22
CA ILE A 67 -4.94 -13.44 17.38
C ILE A 67 -4.52 -12.46 18.50
N LEU A 68 -4.01 -11.27 18.18
CA LEU A 68 -3.66 -10.29 19.21
C LEU A 68 -4.92 -9.74 19.87
N LEU A 69 -5.97 -9.51 19.09
CA LEU A 69 -7.27 -9.08 19.60
C LEU A 69 -7.92 -10.15 20.48
N ASP A 70 -7.90 -11.42 20.05
CA ASP A 70 -8.45 -12.57 20.77
C ASP A 70 -7.70 -12.78 22.09
N ALA A 71 -6.37 -12.74 22.08
CA ALA A 71 -5.56 -12.80 23.30
C ALA A 71 -5.86 -11.63 24.25
N ALA A 72 -6.15 -10.43 23.71
CA ALA A 72 -6.60 -9.30 24.52
C ALA A 72 -7.95 -9.57 25.19
N GLN A 73 -8.89 -10.15 24.44
CA GLN A 73 -10.24 -10.45 24.88
C GLN A 73 -10.29 -11.62 25.86
N GLU A 74 -9.47 -12.65 25.66
CA GLU A 74 -9.32 -13.78 26.57
C GLU A 74 -8.72 -13.33 27.89
N ALA A 75 -7.65 -12.52 27.86
CA ALA A 75 -7.11 -11.89 29.06
C ALA A 75 -8.17 -11.04 29.79
N TRP A 76 -9.11 -10.43 29.07
CA TRP A 76 -10.23 -9.69 29.64
C TRP A 76 -11.33 -10.59 30.24
N GLY A 77 -11.53 -11.79 29.68
CA GLY A 77 -12.55 -12.75 30.10
C GLY A 77 -12.16 -13.64 31.27
N GLU A 78 -10.86 -13.97 31.41
CA GLU A 78 -10.36 -14.88 32.47
C GLU A 78 -10.33 -14.23 33.86
N ASP A 79 -10.36 -12.89 33.94
CA ASP A 79 -10.36 -12.17 35.20
C ASP A 79 -11.37 -10.99 35.24
N PRO A 80 -12.67 -11.27 35.40
CA PRO A 80 -13.68 -10.22 35.52
C PRO A 80 -13.65 -9.50 36.89
N HIS A 81 -12.99 -10.05 37.92
CA HIS A 81 -13.16 -9.60 39.31
C HIS A 81 -11.91 -9.57 40.23
N ARG A 82 -10.68 -9.88 39.78
CA ARG A 82 -9.45 -9.79 40.59
C ARG A 82 -8.19 -9.36 39.80
N GLU A 83 -8.02 -8.04 39.73
CA GLU A 83 -6.76 -7.30 39.52
C GLU A 83 -6.31 -7.11 38.06
N GLY A 84 -7.01 -6.19 37.37
CA GLY A 84 -6.76 -5.73 35.99
C GLY A 84 -5.39 -5.11 35.66
N ALA A 85 -4.29 -5.49 36.33
CA ALA A 85 -2.93 -5.13 35.96
C ALA A 85 -2.49 -5.79 34.64
N GLU A 86 -2.82 -7.07 34.42
CA GLU A 86 -2.51 -7.78 33.17
C GLU A 86 -3.41 -7.31 32.02
N CYS A 87 -4.71 -7.16 32.25
CA CYS A 87 -5.64 -6.51 31.31
C CYS A 87 -5.18 -5.09 30.93
N ALA A 88 -4.79 -4.29 31.92
CA ALA A 88 -4.28 -2.95 31.64
C ALA A 88 -2.92 -2.99 30.93
N ALA A 89 -2.07 -4.00 31.18
CA ALA A 89 -0.81 -4.17 30.46
C ALA A 89 -1.06 -4.54 28.99
N PHE A 90 -1.95 -5.47 28.72
CA PHE A 90 -2.30 -5.87 27.36
C PHE A 90 -2.97 -4.71 26.60
N GLY A 91 -3.96 -4.04 27.21
CA GLY A 91 -4.59 -2.86 26.64
C GLY A 91 -3.62 -1.70 26.37
N ARG A 92 -2.63 -1.49 27.26
CA ARG A 92 -1.53 -0.54 27.01
C ARG A 92 -0.66 -0.97 25.84
N LEU A 93 -0.37 -2.26 25.70
CA LEU A 93 0.47 -2.78 24.61
C LEU A 93 -0.23 -2.66 23.25
N THR A 94 -1.48 -3.11 23.11
CA THR A 94 -2.26 -2.94 21.87
C THR A 94 -2.39 -1.46 21.52
N SER A 95 -2.75 -0.61 22.48
CA SER A 95 -2.82 0.83 22.26
C SER A 95 -1.48 1.43 21.81
N ALA A 96 -0.36 1.03 22.43
CA ALA A 96 0.97 1.50 22.06
C ALA A 96 1.39 1.01 20.66
N ILE A 97 1.08 -0.24 20.31
CA ILE A 97 1.33 -0.83 18.99
C ILE A 97 0.53 -0.07 17.94
N GLY A 98 -0.78 0.11 18.15
CA GLY A 98 -1.65 0.86 17.25
C GLY A 98 -1.19 2.31 17.06
N ALA A 99 -0.79 2.99 18.14
CA ALA A 99 -0.27 4.36 18.08
C ALA A 99 1.06 4.44 17.31
N ALA A 100 1.99 3.50 17.57
CA ALA A 100 3.26 3.44 16.87
C ALA A 100 3.08 3.19 15.37
N LEU A 101 2.17 2.28 15.00
CA LEU A 101 1.90 1.94 13.61
C LEU A 101 1.15 3.06 12.88
N ALA A 102 0.19 3.72 13.54
CA ALA A 102 -0.45 4.92 13.01
C ALA A 102 0.59 6.04 12.76
N GLY A 103 1.52 6.25 13.69
CA GLY A 103 2.62 7.21 13.54
C GLY A 103 3.56 6.87 12.39
N ALA A 104 3.91 5.58 12.24
CA ALA A 104 4.73 5.10 11.13
C ALA A 104 4.04 5.31 9.77
N MET A 105 2.76 4.94 9.67
CA MET A 105 1.98 5.15 8.43
C MET A 105 1.86 6.63 8.08
N ARG A 106 1.56 7.49 9.06
CA ARG A 106 1.53 8.95 8.85
C ARG A 106 2.85 9.46 8.30
N THR A 107 3.97 9.05 8.89
CA THR A 107 5.32 9.43 8.44
C THR A 107 5.59 8.98 7.01
N ILE A 108 5.24 7.73 6.67
CA ILE A 108 5.43 7.18 5.33
C ILE A 108 4.59 7.93 4.29
N LEU A 109 3.32 8.18 4.58
CA LEU A 109 2.42 8.87 3.65
C LEU A 109 2.85 10.32 3.43
N THR A 110 3.22 11.03 4.49
CA THR A 110 3.76 12.39 4.37
C THR A 110 5.08 12.41 3.58
N ALA A 111 5.99 11.48 3.83
CA ALA A 111 7.22 11.34 3.04
C ALA A 111 6.94 10.96 1.58
N GLY A 112 5.86 10.21 1.33
CA GLY A 112 5.34 9.89 0.00
C GLY A 112 4.66 11.06 -0.70
N GLY A 113 4.64 12.25 -0.10
CA GLY A 113 4.06 13.45 -0.70
C GLY A 113 2.55 13.55 -0.56
N LEU A 114 1.97 12.96 0.49
CA LEU A 114 0.53 13.04 0.76
C LEU A 114 0.24 14.00 1.92
N GLU A 115 -0.84 14.76 1.78
CA GLU A 115 -1.38 15.58 2.87
C GLU A 115 -2.25 14.71 3.78
N VAL A 116 -1.84 14.60 5.04
CA VAL A 116 -2.48 13.78 6.07
C VAL A 116 -3.05 14.70 7.15
N ALA A 117 -4.34 14.55 7.45
CA ALA A 117 -5.04 15.25 8.52
C ALA A 117 -5.64 14.24 9.51
N ASP A 118 -5.87 14.66 10.76
CA ASP A 118 -6.59 13.82 11.71
C ASP A 118 -8.04 13.60 11.25
N ALA A 119 -8.57 12.39 11.45
CA ALA A 119 -9.94 12.07 11.04
C ALA A 119 -11.01 12.64 11.98
N GLY A 120 -10.59 13.17 13.15
CA GLY A 120 -11.47 13.77 14.16
C GLY A 120 -12.35 12.76 14.89
N ASN A 121 -11.94 11.49 14.95
CA ASN A 121 -12.67 10.43 15.65
C ASN A 121 -11.91 10.03 16.92
N ASP A 122 -12.37 10.51 18.07
CA ASP A 122 -11.76 10.23 19.38
C ASP A 122 -11.82 8.75 19.77
N TYR A 123 -12.74 7.98 19.17
CA TYR A 123 -12.82 6.52 19.37
C TYR A 123 -11.78 5.75 18.54
N LEU A 124 -11.19 6.39 17.52
CA LEU A 124 -10.19 5.79 16.63
C LEU A 124 -9.02 6.76 16.44
N PRO A 125 -8.24 7.04 17.51
CA PRO A 125 -7.19 8.06 17.49
C PRO A 125 -6.04 7.77 16.52
N GLY A 126 -5.90 6.52 16.06
CA GLY A 126 -4.94 6.14 15.03
C GLY A 126 -5.40 6.38 13.59
N ARG A 127 -6.67 6.80 13.39
CA ARG A 127 -7.24 7.04 12.07
C ARG A 127 -6.93 8.44 11.57
N PHE A 128 -6.53 8.53 10.31
CA PHE A 128 -6.27 9.79 9.65
C PHE A 128 -6.85 9.81 8.22
N LEU A 129 -6.91 11.01 7.65
CA LEU A 129 -7.52 11.30 6.37
C LEU A 129 -6.47 11.84 5.40
N VAL A 130 -6.41 11.25 4.21
CA VAL A 130 -5.61 11.75 3.09
C VAL A 130 -6.48 12.55 2.14
N THR A 131 -6.17 13.84 2.00
CA THR A 131 -7.02 14.81 1.28
C THR A 131 -6.48 15.14 -0.10
N ARG A 132 -5.16 15.07 -0.32
CA ARG A 132 -4.52 15.31 -1.62
C ARG A 132 -3.08 14.82 -1.65
N MET A 133 -2.54 14.78 -2.87
CA MET A 133 -1.12 14.62 -3.14
C MET A 133 -0.49 16.00 -3.32
N VAL A 134 0.65 16.23 -2.69
CA VAL A 134 1.40 17.49 -2.71
C VAL A 134 2.74 17.37 -3.44
N SER A 135 3.28 16.16 -3.58
CA SER A 135 4.48 15.89 -4.39
C SER A 135 4.46 14.46 -4.95
N PRO A 136 5.28 14.16 -5.97
CA PRO A 136 5.48 12.78 -6.42
C PRO A 136 6.03 11.88 -5.31
N SER A 137 5.67 10.59 -5.35
CA SER A 137 6.11 9.61 -4.34
C SER A 137 7.58 9.26 -4.47
N VAL A 138 8.32 9.48 -3.37
CA VAL A 138 9.72 9.03 -3.22
C VAL A 138 9.83 7.51 -3.07
N TRP A 139 8.80 6.86 -2.53
CA TRP A 139 8.78 5.42 -2.31
C TRP A 139 8.61 4.66 -3.62
N GLN A 140 7.68 5.13 -4.46
CA GLN A 140 7.48 4.58 -5.81
C GLN A 140 8.73 4.79 -6.65
N ALA A 141 9.29 6.01 -6.69
CA ALA A 141 10.52 6.31 -7.42
C ALA A 141 11.68 5.37 -7.03
N ARG A 142 11.85 5.11 -5.72
CA ARG A 142 12.86 4.16 -5.23
C ARG A 142 12.57 2.72 -5.66
N ARG A 143 11.32 2.29 -5.57
CA ARG A 143 10.87 0.94 -5.97
C ARG A 143 11.12 0.71 -7.46
N ASP A 144 10.72 1.65 -8.30
CA ASP A 144 10.84 1.57 -9.76
C ASP A 144 12.30 1.57 -10.19
N ALA A 145 13.13 2.44 -9.60
CA ALA A 145 14.57 2.43 -9.87
C ALA A 145 15.22 1.09 -9.47
N ARG A 146 14.76 0.45 -8.38
CA ARG A 146 15.25 -0.88 -7.98
C ARG A 146 14.79 -1.97 -8.94
N PHE A 147 13.55 -1.88 -9.44
CA PHE A 147 13.02 -2.81 -10.42
C PHE A 147 13.78 -2.71 -11.75
N ALA A 148 13.97 -1.49 -12.26
CA ALA A 148 14.73 -1.22 -13.50
C ALA A 148 16.14 -1.83 -13.44
N ARG A 149 16.89 -1.56 -12.36
CA ARG A 149 18.24 -2.14 -12.17
C ARG A 149 18.24 -3.68 -12.17
N ARG A 150 17.25 -4.32 -11.54
CA ARG A 150 17.15 -5.79 -11.56
C ARG A 150 16.82 -6.30 -12.96
N HIS A 151 15.90 -5.64 -13.65
CA HIS A 151 15.53 -5.99 -15.01
C HIS A 151 16.73 -5.89 -15.96
N GLU A 152 17.46 -4.78 -15.93
CA GLU A 152 18.71 -4.59 -16.68
C GLU A 152 19.74 -5.67 -16.36
N SER A 153 19.92 -6.00 -15.08
CA SER A 153 20.83 -7.07 -14.65
C SER A 153 20.40 -8.45 -15.18
N MET A 154 19.10 -8.76 -15.21
CA MET A 154 18.58 -10.02 -15.75
C MET A 154 18.79 -10.08 -17.27
N VAL A 155 18.50 -8.99 -17.99
CA VAL A 155 18.72 -8.91 -19.44
C VAL A 155 20.21 -9.06 -19.77
N ALA A 156 21.10 -8.40 -19.02
CA ALA A 156 22.54 -8.54 -19.21
C ALA A 156 23.02 -9.97 -18.97
N ALA A 157 22.54 -10.63 -17.91
CA ALA A 157 22.88 -12.03 -17.61
C ALA A 157 22.35 -12.99 -18.68
N TRP A 158 21.12 -12.77 -19.16
CA TRP A 158 20.52 -13.53 -20.26
C TRP A 158 21.36 -13.40 -21.54
N ASN A 159 21.71 -12.17 -21.92
CA ASN A 159 22.52 -11.91 -23.11
C ASN A 159 23.92 -12.52 -22.99
N ALA A 160 24.56 -12.42 -21.82
CA ALA A 160 25.88 -13.02 -21.57
C ALA A 160 25.84 -14.56 -21.69
N ARG A 161 24.77 -15.20 -21.19
CA ARG A 161 24.56 -16.64 -21.36
C ARG A 161 24.33 -17.00 -22.83
N HIS A 162 23.47 -16.28 -23.53
CA HIS A 162 23.24 -16.50 -24.96
C HIS A 162 24.50 -16.36 -25.80
N ALA A 163 25.35 -15.36 -25.51
CA ALA A 163 26.63 -15.18 -26.18
C ALA A 163 27.63 -16.30 -25.88
N ALA A 164 27.58 -16.90 -24.69
CA ALA A 164 28.37 -18.08 -24.36
C ALA A 164 27.85 -19.35 -25.06
N ASP A 165 26.53 -19.45 -25.27
CA ASP A 165 25.86 -20.61 -25.86
C ASP A 165 25.88 -20.60 -27.42
N CYS A 166 25.94 -19.42 -28.09
CA CYS A 166 26.36 -19.29 -29.50
C CYS A 166 27.50 -18.26 -29.64
N PRO A 167 28.78 -18.69 -29.54
CA PRO A 167 29.93 -17.78 -29.62
C PRO A 167 30.28 -17.34 -31.05
N ASP A 168 29.64 -17.89 -32.08
CA ASP A 168 29.88 -17.54 -33.48
C ASP A 168 28.75 -16.64 -34.02
N PRO A 169 29.00 -15.36 -34.31
CA PRO A 169 28.04 -14.44 -34.93
C PRO A 169 27.51 -14.92 -36.31
N GLY A 170 28.14 -15.94 -36.90
CA GLY A 170 27.73 -16.58 -38.16
C GLY A 170 26.74 -17.75 -38.01
N CYS A 171 26.31 -18.14 -36.80
CA CYS A 171 25.40 -19.26 -36.61
C CYS A 171 24.02 -18.99 -37.25
N GLU A 172 23.41 -20.00 -37.88
CA GLU A 172 22.18 -19.87 -38.69
C GLU A 172 21.02 -19.16 -37.95
N VAL A 173 21.00 -19.26 -36.62
CA VAL A 173 20.05 -18.60 -35.71
C VAL A 173 20.07 -17.06 -35.83
N HIS A 174 21.19 -16.45 -36.25
CA HIS A 174 21.30 -15.00 -36.47
C HIS A 174 20.92 -14.56 -37.90
N ARG A 175 20.84 -15.48 -38.86
CA ARG A 175 20.66 -15.16 -40.29
C ARG A 175 19.20 -14.96 -40.69
N GLU A 176 18.25 -15.48 -39.92
CA GLU A 176 16.81 -15.41 -40.21
C GLU A 176 16.14 -14.09 -39.76
N GLY A 177 16.87 -13.21 -39.06
CA GLY A 177 16.39 -11.87 -38.69
C GLY A 177 16.77 -10.74 -39.65
N GLY A 178 17.53 -11.03 -40.71
CA GLY A 178 17.92 -10.05 -41.72
C GLY A 178 16.78 -9.83 -42.73
N GLU A 179 16.29 -8.59 -42.82
CA GLU A 179 15.23 -8.15 -43.72
C GLU A 179 15.30 -8.77 -45.14
N PRO A 180 14.15 -9.17 -45.73
CA PRO A 180 14.14 -9.71 -47.08
C PRO A 180 14.58 -8.64 -48.08
N GLY A 181 15.62 -8.96 -48.82
CA GLY A 181 16.25 -8.10 -49.81
C GLY A 181 15.25 -7.51 -50.81
N ALA A 182 15.41 -6.21 -51.06
CA ALA A 182 14.81 -5.53 -52.18
C ALA A 182 15.26 -6.18 -53.50
N ALA A 183 14.36 -6.96 -54.10
CA ALA A 183 14.51 -7.41 -55.47
C ALA A 183 14.20 -6.23 -56.41
N THR A 184 15.25 -5.72 -57.05
CA THR A 184 15.17 -4.83 -58.22
C THR A 184 14.59 -5.61 -59.40
N ASN A 185 13.44 -5.17 -59.93
CA ASN A 185 12.96 -5.61 -61.24
C ASN A 185 13.50 -4.67 -62.33
N SER A 186 14.27 -5.25 -63.26
CA SER A 186 14.51 -4.73 -64.61
C SER A 186 13.37 -5.13 -65.54
#